data_AF-A0A671S9C8-F1
#
_entry.id   AF-A0A671S9C8-F1
#
_cell.length_a   1.000
_cell.length_b   1.000
_cell.length_c   1.000
_cell.angle_alpha   90.00
_cell.angle_beta   90.00
_cell.angle_gamma   90.00
#
_symmetry.space_group_name_H-M   'P 1'
#
loop_
_entity.id
_entity.type
_entity.pdbx_description
1 polymer ?
#
loop_
_entity_poly.entity_id
_entity_poly.type
_entity_poly.pdbx_seq_one_letter_code
_entity_poly.pdbx_strand_id
1 'polypeptide(L)'
;MIIVLTMSFICYLELNALQQELRDVGFTILGFPCNQFGMQEPGKNNEILSALKYVRPGNGFVPNFQLFEKVDVNGVNEHALFKFLKNACPPVGDSFGNPTNRLFWEPLKINDIKWNFEKFLVGPDGRPVMRWFPRVNVSEVRADILKYFRQLVQKAD
;
A
#
# COMPACT_ATOMS: atom_id res chain seq x y z
N MET A 1 11.82 2.53 -2.18
CA MET A 1 10.82 1.43 -2.20
C MET A 1 9.47 1.97 -1.75
N ILE A 2 8.36 1.57 -2.38
CA ILE A 2 7.00 1.88 -1.91
C ILE A 2 6.34 0.63 -1.33
N ILE A 3 5.68 0.78 -0.18
CA ILE A 3 4.89 -0.26 0.47
C ILE A 3 3.43 0.11 0.29
N VAL A 4 2.65 -0.79 -0.30
CA VAL A 4 1.24 -0.58 -0.62
C VAL A 4 0.39 -1.66 0.03
N LEU A 5 -0.71 -1.22 0.63
CA LEU A 5 -1.77 -2.09 1.15
C LEU A 5 -2.81 -2.32 0.08
N THR A 6 -3.15 -3.55 -0.23
CA THR A 6 -4.01 -3.84 -1.38
C THR A 6 -5.44 -4.16 -0.94
N MET A 7 -6.47 -3.51 -1.53
CA MET A 7 -7.36 -4.14 -2.55
C MET A 7 -8.54 -3.26 -3.07
N SER A 8 -8.56 -3.05 -4.40
CA SER A 8 -9.42 -2.28 -5.34
C SER A 8 -8.68 -2.33 -6.67
N PHE A 9 -9.42 -2.57 -7.73
CA PHE A 9 -8.88 -3.22 -8.92
C PHE A 9 -8.29 -2.25 -9.93
N ILE A 10 -8.70 -0.98 -9.86
CA ILE A 10 -8.19 0.08 -10.73
C ILE A 10 -6.72 0.38 -10.38
N CYS A 11 -6.37 0.42 -9.09
CA CYS A 11 -5.02 0.75 -8.65
C CYS A 11 -3.98 -0.29 -9.07
N TYR A 12 -4.33 -1.58 -9.24
CA TYR A 12 -3.36 -2.61 -9.62
C TYR A 12 -2.72 -2.36 -11.00
N LEU A 13 -3.51 -1.88 -11.97
CA LEU A 13 -3.02 -1.56 -13.30
C LEU A 13 -2.07 -0.36 -13.27
N GLU A 14 -2.44 0.68 -12.52
CA GLU A 14 -1.62 1.89 -12.37
C GLU A 14 -0.33 1.61 -11.58
N LEU A 15 -0.38 0.76 -10.56
CA LEU A 15 0.81 0.33 -9.81
C LEU A 15 1.75 -0.50 -10.70
N ASN A 16 1.23 -1.38 -11.57
CA ASN A 16 2.05 -2.08 -12.55
C ASN A 16 2.76 -1.10 -13.50
N ALA A 17 2.04 -0.08 -13.99
CA ALA A 17 2.62 0.96 -14.83
C ALA A 17 3.71 1.75 -14.08
N LEU A 18 3.47 2.13 -12.82
CA LEU A 18 4.44 2.84 -11.99
C LEU A 18 5.69 2.00 -11.70
N GLN A 19 5.52 0.72 -11.36
CA GLN A 19 6.64 -0.20 -11.16
C GLN A 19 7.46 -0.34 -12.44
N GLN A 20 6.80 -0.48 -13.59
CA GLN A 20 7.48 -0.61 -14.87
C GLN A 20 8.27 0.65 -15.23
N GLU A 21 7.70 1.83 -14.99
CA GLU A 21 8.35 3.11 -15.28
C GLU A 21 9.57 3.36 -14.40
N LEU A 22 9.48 3.05 -13.11
CA LEU A 22 10.53 3.40 -12.14
C LEU A 22 11.48 2.24 -11.83
N ARG A 23 11.32 1.06 -12.45
CA ARG A 23 12.13 -0.14 -12.16
C ARG A 23 13.64 0.12 -12.25
N ASP A 24 14.07 0.93 -13.22
CA ASP A 24 15.48 1.12 -13.57
C ASP A 24 16.16 2.16 -12.66
N VAL A 25 15.40 2.81 -11.76
CA VAL A 25 15.92 3.81 -10.80
C VAL A 25 15.89 3.32 -9.35
N GLY A 26 15.96 2.01 -9.14
CA GLY A 26 16.00 1.41 -7.80
C GLY A 26 14.67 1.48 -7.03
N PHE A 27 13.56 1.67 -7.74
CA PHE A 27 12.22 1.67 -7.17
C PHE A 27 11.58 0.28 -7.25
N THR A 28 10.92 -0.12 -6.17
CA THR A 28 10.14 -1.35 -6.11
C THR A 28 8.88 -1.14 -5.30
N ILE A 29 7.79 -1.75 -5.76
CA ILE A 29 6.50 -1.84 -5.07
C ILE A 29 6.45 -3.15 -4.30
N LEU A 30 6.02 -3.09 -3.05
CA LEU A 30 5.69 -4.25 -2.23
C LEU A 30 4.18 -4.22 -1.90
N GLY A 31 3.46 -5.28 -2.26
CA GLY A 31 2.03 -5.40 -1.96
C GLY A 31 1.75 -6.36 -0.82
N PHE A 32 0.95 -5.91 0.15
CA PHE A 32 0.54 -6.69 1.30
C PHE A 32 -0.99 -6.85 1.31
N PRO A 33 -1.51 -8.03 0.93
CA PRO A 33 -2.92 -8.34 1.03
C PRO A 33 -3.42 -8.23 2.48
N CYS A 34 -4.62 -7.69 2.67
CA CYS A 34 -5.22 -7.51 3.99
C CYS A 34 -6.75 -7.59 3.89
N ASN A 35 -7.38 -8.32 4.81
CA ASN A 35 -8.84 -8.51 4.81
C ASN A 35 -9.58 -7.66 5.85
N GLN A 36 -8.90 -6.75 6.56
CA GLN A 36 -9.46 -5.97 7.66
C GLN A 36 -10.43 -4.86 7.21
N PHE A 37 -10.47 -4.55 5.92
CA PHE A 37 -11.25 -3.45 5.35
C PHE A 37 -12.36 -4.00 4.45
N GLY A 38 -13.60 -3.99 4.94
CA GLY A 38 -14.79 -4.42 4.21
C GLY A 38 -14.76 -5.91 3.78
N MET A 39 -13.89 -6.72 4.38
CA MET A 39 -13.62 -8.10 3.97
C MET A 39 -13.34 -8.25 2.46
N GLN A 40 -12.60 -7.29 1.89
CA GLN A 40 -12.40 -7.20 0.44
C GLN A 40 -11.33 -8.16 -0.10
N GLU A 41 -10.59 -8.86 0.76
CA GLU A 41 -9.57 -9.86 0.38
C GLU A 41 -9.89 -11.24 1.05
N PRO A 42 -11.04 -11.84 0.72
CA PRO A 42 -11.54 -13.04 1.41
C PRO A 42 -10.73 -14.30 1.05
N GLY A 43 -10.08 -14.32 -0.11
CA GLY A 43 -9.32 -15.46 -0.60
C GLY A 43 -8.12 -15.83 0.28
N LYS A 44 -7.70 -17.09 0.22
CA LYS A 44 -6.46 -17.58 0.81
C LYS A 44 -5.26 -17.10 0.00
N ASN A 45 -4.06 -17.16 0.58
CA ASN A 45 -2.81 -16.70 -0.09
C ASN A 45 -2.64 -17.30 -1.52
N ASN A 46 -2.99 -18.57 -1.70
CA ASN A 46 -2.89 -19.26 -3.00
C ASN A 46 -4.00 -18.90 -4.01
N GLU A 47 -5.04 -18.18 -3.60
CA GLU A 47 -6.16 -17.78 -4.45
C GLU A 47 -6.03 -16.34 -4.96
N ILE A 48 -5.25 -15.49 -4.27
CA ILE A 48 -5.13 -14.05 -4.57
C ILE A 48 -4.67 -13.81 -6.02
N LEU A 49 -3.60 -14.48 -6.46
CA LEU A 49 -3.11 -14.30 -7.84
C LEU A 49 -4.12 -14.76 -8.89
N SER A 50 -4.86 -15.84 -8.61
CA SER A 50 -5.93 -16.32 -9.48
C SER A 50 -7.08 -15.32 -9.54
N ALA A 51 -7.47 -14.72 -8.41
CA ALA A 51 -8.49 -13.69 -8.36
C ALA A 51 -8.08 -12.46 -9.18
N LEU A 52 -6.83 -11.98 -9.04
CA LEU A 52 -6.30 -10.88 -9.82
C LEU A 52 -6.28 -11.17 -11.33
N LYS A 53 -5.89 -12.40 -11.70
CA LYS A 53 -5.74 -12.81 -13.10
C LYS A 53 -7.06 -13.07 -13.82
N TYR A 54 -8.03 -13.68 -13.14
CA TYR A 54 -9.23 -14.20 -13.78
C TYR A 54 -10.51 -13.48 -13.39
N VAL A 55 -10.57 -12.88 -12.20
CA VAL A 55 -11.81 -12.27 -11.68
C VAL A 55 -11.74 -10.76 -11.79
N ARG A 56 -10.79 -10.16 -11.07
CA ARG A 56 -10.65 -8.71 -11.05
C ARG A 56 -9.25 -8.33 -10.52
N PRO A 57 -8.42 -7.58 -11.26
CA PRO A 57 -8.71 -6.90 -12.53
C PRO A 57 -9.14 -7.81 -13.67
N GLY A 58 -8.74 -9.08 -13.65
CA GLY A 58 -9.10 -10.05 -14.68
C GLY A 58 -8.25 -9.89 -15.94
N ASN A 59 -8.73 -10.41 -17.07
CA ASN A 59 -8.09 -10.26 -18.38
C ASN A 59 -6.62 -10.72 -18.43
N GLY A 60 -6.25 -11.72 -17.63
CA GLY A 60 -4.89 -12.24 -17.59
C GLY A 60 -3.90 -11.34 -16.84
N PHE A 61 -4.38 -10.35 -16.07
CA PHE A 61 -3.54 -9.46 -15.30
C PHE A 61 -2.62 -10.23 -14.33
N VAL A 62 -1.35 -9.83 -14.30
CA VAL A 62 -0.36 -10.35 -13.34
C VAL A 62 0.40 -9.15 -12.76
N PRO A 63 0.48 -9.00 -11.42
CA PRO A 63 1.32 -8.00 -10.80
C PRO A 63 2.78 -8.15 -11.23
N ASN A 64 3.44 -7.05 -11.62
CA ASN A 64 4.87 -7.03 -11.94
C ASN A 64 5.74 -6.64 -10.73
N PHE A 65 5.19 -6.79 -9.54
CA PHE A 65 5.79 -6.46 -8.25
C PHE A 65 5.49 -7.54 -7.22
N GLN A 66 6.27 -7.58 -6.14
CA GLN A 66 6.15 -8.64 -5.14
C GLN A 66 4.87 -8.49 -4.32
N LEU A 67 4.10 -9.58 -4.25
CA LEU A 67 3.03 -9.75 -3.26
C LEU A 67 3.51 -10.65 -2.12
N PHE A 68 3.22 -10.25 -0.90
CA PHE A 68 3.49 -11.05 0.30
C PHE A 68 2.26 -11.86 0.70
N GLU A 69 2.41 -12.67 1.74
CA GLU A 69 1.28 -13.31 2.39
C GLU A 69 0.31 -12.28 2.97
N LYS A 70 -0.95 -12.68 3.12
CA LYS A 70 -1.97 -11.86 3.75
C LYS A 70 -1.62 -11.61 5.22
N VAL A 71 -1.70 -10.36 5.64
CA VAL A 71 -1.36 -9.93 7.01
C VAL A 71 -2.41 -8.98 7.56
N ASP A 72 -2.49 -8.91 8.89
CA ASP A 72 -3.17 -7.83 9.59
C ASP A 72 -2.25 -6.61 9.67
N VAL A 73 -2.83 -5.43 9.51
CA VAL A 73 -2.11 -4.16 9.42
C VAL A 73 -2.50 -3.19 10.53
N ASN A 74 -3.62 -3.48 11.19
CA ASN A 74 -4.14 -2.78 12.35
C ASN A 74 -4.54 -3.75 13.46
N GLY A 75 -4.78 -3.22 14.67
CA GLY A 75 -5.24 -3.98 15.82
C GLY A 75 -4.14 -4.75 16.55
N VAL A 76 -4.55 -5.62 17.48
CA VAL A 76 -3.64 -6.37 18.35
C VAL A 76 -2.67 -7.31 17.61
N ASN A 77 -3.08 -7.83 16.45
CA ASN A 77 -2.31 -8.79 15.65
C ASN A 77 -1.59 -8.13 14.46
N GLU A 78 -1.51 -6.79 14.43
CA GLU A 78 -0.87 -6.08 13.34
C GLU A 78 0.58 -6.52 13.12
N HIS A 79 0.96 -6.71 11.86
CA HIS A 79 2.31 -7.08 11.50
C HIS A 79 3.31 -5.98 11.92
N ALA A 80 4.47 -6.38 12.46
CA ALA A 80 5.45 -5.46 13.04
C ALA A 80 5.90 -4.35 12.07
N LEU A 81 5.98 -4.66 10.77
CA LEU A 81 6.24 -3.68 9.71
C LEU A 81 5.20 -2.54 9.71
N PHE A 82 3.90 -2.85 9.74
CA PHE A 82 2.85 -1.82 9.71
C PHE A 82 2.78 -1.04 11.01
N LYS A 83 3.03 -1.69 12.15
CA LYS A 83 3.21 -0.98 13.42
C LYS A 83 4.33 0.06 13.33
N PHE A 84 5.47 -0.31 12.76
CA PHE A 84 6.59 0.61 12.54
C PHE A 84 6.23 1.75 11.58
N LEU A 85 5.71 1.43 10.39
CA LEU A 85 5.37 2.41 9.35
C LEU A 85 4.33 3.42 9.82
N LYS A 86 3.26 2.95 10.49
CA LYS A 86 2.25 3.83 11.06
C LYS A 86 2.87 4.79 12.05
N ASN A 87 3.69 4.32 12.99
CA ASN A 87 4.30 5.19 14.00
C ASN A 87 5.37 6.15 13.45
N ALA A 88 5.95 5.86 12.29
CA ALA A 88 6.97 6.70 11.67
C ALA A 88 6.40 7.86 10.83
N CYS A 89 5.15 7.79 10.40
CA CYS A 89 4.50 8.83 9.59
C CYS A 89 3.23 9.36 10.27
N PRO A 90 2.93 10.66 10.17
CA PRO A 90 1.66 11.19 10.65
C PRO A 90 0.46 10.43 10.05
N PRO A 91 -0.67 10.33 10.77
CA PRO A 91 -1.88 9.78 10.22
C PRO A 91 -2.34 10.61 9.02
N VAL A 92 -2.86 9.93 8.00
CA VAL A 92 -3.39 10.58 6.77
C VAL A 92 -4.77 11.22 6.96
N GLY A 93 -5.37 11.05 8.14
CA GLY A 93 -6.67 11.59 8.54
C GLY A 93 -7.01 11.22 9.98
N ASP A 94 -7.90 11.97 10.59
CA ASP A 94 -8.37 11.80 11.97
C ASP A 94 -9.58 10.85 12.12
N SER A 95 -10.32 10.64 11.04
CA SER A 95 -11.54 9.84 11.01
C SER A 95 -11.44 8.62 10.07
N PHE A 96 -12.13 7.55 10.44
CA PHE A 96 -12.36 6.38 9.58
C PHE A 96 -13.68 6.46 8.79
N GLY A 97 -14.48 7.52 9.01
CA GLY A 97 -15.88 7.54 8.61
C GLY A 97 -16.71 6.60 9.51
N ASN A 98 -17.72 5.93 8.94
CA ASN A 98 -18.53 4.96 9.67
C ASN A 98 -17.80 3.60 9.76
N PRO A 99 -17.38 3.15 10.96
CA PRO A 99 -16.63 1.90 11.11
C PRO A 99 -17.52 0.65 11.08
N THR A 100 -18.82 0.78 11.36
CA THR A 100 -19.75 -0.33 11.55
C THR A 100 -19.82 -1.21 10.32
N ASN A 101 -19.54 -2.51 10.48
CA ASN A 101 -19.49 -3.52 9.41
C ASN A 101 -18.49 -3.22 8.29
N ARG A 102 -17.50 -2.35 8.54
CA ARG A 102 -16.48 -1.98 7.55
C ARG A 102 -15.06 -2.22 8.04
N LEU A 103 -14.81 -2.10 9.33
CA LEU A 103 -13.48 -2.22 9.93
C LEU A 103 -13.47 -3.43 10.87
N PHE A 104 -12.53 -4.34 10.65
CA PHE A 104 -12.49 -5.64 11.32
C PHE A 104 -11.21 -5.81 12.15
N TRP A 105 -10.98 -4.90 13.10
CA TRP A 105 -9.89 -4.98 14.07
C TRP A 105 -10.20 -4.19 15.34
N GLU A 106 -9.52 -4.51 16.43
CA GLU A 106 -9.57 -3.76 17.69
C GLU A 106 -8.18 -3.74 18.35
N PRO A 107 -7.85 -2.71 19.15
CA PRO A 107 -8.58 -1.44 19.29
C PRO A 107 -8.36 -0.53 18.06
N LEU A 108 -9.35 0.33 17.76
CA LEU A 108 -9.17 1.42 16.79
C LEU A 108 -8.24 2.52 17.35
N LYS A 109 -7.23 2.93 16.58
CA LYS A 109 -6.28 3.99 16.94
C LYS A 109 -6.26 5.08 15.87
N ILE A 110 -6.09 6.34 16.26
CA ILE A 110 -6.00 7.47 15.30
C ILE A 110 -4.96 7.25 14.19
N ASN A 111 -3.90 6.50 14.48
CA ASN A 111 -2.82 6.25 13.53
C ASN A 111 -3.03 5.03 12.61
N ASP A 112 -4.10 4.26 12.82
CA ASP A 112 -4.38 3.09 11.99
C ASP A 112 -4.56 3.46 10.53
N ILE A 113 -4.21 2.50 9.67
CA ILE A 113 -4.47 2.57 8.25
C ILE A 113 -5.97 2.71 8.05
N LYS A 114 -6.38 3.64 7.20
CA LYS A 114 -7.78 4.04 7.02
C LYS A 114 -8.55 3.11 6.11
N TRP A 115 -7.92 2.63 5.04
CA TRP A 115 -8.55 1.74 4.06
C TRP A 115 -7.49 1.06 3.18
N ASN A 116 -7.96 0.17 2.30
CA ASN A 116 -7.20 -0.37 1.18
C ASN A 116 -6.55 0.75 0.33
N PHE A 117 -5.31 0.55 -0.15
CA PHE A 117 -4.42 1.51 -0.86
C PHE A 117 -3.92 2.69 -0.08
N GLU A 118 -3.87 2.61 1.23
CA GLU A 118 -2.90 3.46 1.91
C GLU A 118 -1.48 3.06 1.50
N LYS A 119 -0.64 4.06 1.25
CA LYS A 119 0.69 3.88 0.64
C LYS A 119 1.73 4.52 1.55
N PHE A 120 2.89 3.88 1.66
CA PHE A 120 4.04 4.41 2.39
C PHE A 120 5.26 4.40 1.46
N LEU A 121 5.98 5.52 1.37
CA LEU A 121 7.29 5.56 0.74
C LEU A 121 8.37 5.31 1.80
N VAL A 122 9.29 4.41 1.48
CA VAL A 122 10.49 4.15 2.29
C VAL A 122 11.72 4.48 1.45
N GLY A 123 12.58 5.30 2.03
CA GLY A 123 13.85 5.71 1.44
C GLY A 123 14.83 4.54 1.27
N PRO A 124 15.91 4.74 0.49
CA PRO A 124 16.94 3.71 0.31
C PRO A 124 17.70 3.37 1.60
N ASP A 125 17.64 4.26 2.61
CA ASP A 125 18.17 4.06 3.96
C ASP A 125 17.23 3.27 4.89
N GLY A 126 16.09 2.80 4.36
CA GLY A 126 15.07 2.09 5.13
C GLY A 126 14.16 2.98 5.97
N ARG A 127 14.28 4.31 5.89
CA ARG A 127 13.45 5.23 6.69
C ARG A 127 12.15 5.59 5.96
N PRO A 128 10.99 5.57 6.65
CA PRO A 128 9.74 6.07 6.08
C PRO A 128 9.81 7.56 5.76
N VAL A 129 9.34 7.93 4.57
CA VAL A 129 9.47 9.29 4.02
C VAL A 129 8.12 9.99 3.96
N MET A 130 7.09 9.30 3.47
CA MET A 130 5.78 9.86 3.24
C MET A 130 4.71 8.77 3.26
N ARG A 131 3.47 9.19 3.55
CA ARG A 131 2.29 8.33 3.66
C ARG A 131 1.15 9.01 2.94
N TRP A 132 0.45 8.29 2.07
CA TRP A 132 -0.66 8.83 1.28
C TRP A 132 -1.98 8.20 1.64
N PHE A 133 -3.03 9.03 1.66
CA PHE A 133 -4.40 8.57 1.85
C PHE A 133 -4.80 7.57 0.73
N PRO A 134 -5.66 6.58 1.02
CA PRO A 134 -6.18 5.61 0.05
C PRO A 134 -6.55 6.17 -1.33
N ARG A 135 -7.25 7.31 -1.33
CA ARG A 135 -7.82 7.96 -2.52
C ARG A 135 -6.84 8.83 -3.32
N VAL A 136 -5.60 9.00 -2.85
CA VAL A 136 -4.59 9.73 -3.63
C VAL A 136 -4.27 8.92 -4.89
N ASN A 137 -4.39 9.58 -6.04
CA ASN A 137 -4.17 8.98 -7.35
C ASN A 137 -2.71 8.53 -7.52
N VAL A 138 -2.48 7.47 -8.29
CA VAL A 138 -1.13 6.96 -8.53
C VAL A 138 -0.26 7.97 -9.28
N SER A 139 -0.86 8.84 -10.12
CA SER A 139 -0.17 9.93 -10.80
C SER A 139 0.39 10.98 -9.83
N GLU A 140 -0.34 11.32 -8.77
CA GLU A 140 0.11 12.22 -7.70
C GLU A 140 1.23 11.57 -6.88
N VAL A 141 1.05 10.30 -6.48
CA VAL A 141 2.09 9.51 -5.80
C VAL A 141 3.38 9.47 -6.63
N ARG A 142 3.27 9.26 -7.95
CA ARG A 142 4.40 9.31 -8.88
C ARG A 142 5.10 10.65 -8.86
N ALA A 143 4.35 11.76 -8.93
CA ALA A 143 4.93 13.10 -8.92
C ALA A 143 5.73 13.37 -7.63
N ASP A 144 5.19 12.95 -6.49
CA ASP A 144 5.85 13.05 -5.18
C ASP A 144 7.13 12.19 -5.09
N ILE A 145 7.10 10.96 -5.61
CA ILE A 145 8.28 10.08 -5.67
C ILE A 145 9.38 10.72 -6.51
N LEU A 146 9.05 11.21 -7.71
CA LEU A 146 10.02 11.87 -8.59
C LEU A 146 10.60 13.13 -7.95
N LYS A 147 9.77 13.90 -7.23
CA LYS A 147 10.25 15.05 -6.45
C LYS A 147 11.23 14.61 -5.36
N TYR A 148 10.95 13.54 -4.63
CA TYR A 148 11.84 12.99 -3.61
C TYR A 148 13.17 12.50 -4.21
N PHE A 149 13.14 11.82 -5.36
CA PHE A 149 14.37 11.40 -6.06
C PHE A 149 15.25 12.58 -6.46
N ARG A 150 14.67 13.67 -6.99
CA ARG A 150 15.45 14.88 -7.30
C ARG A 150 16.11 15.47 -6.05
N GLN A 151 15.42 15.47 -4.91
CA GLN A 151 15.97 15.95 -3.65
C GLN A 151 17.11 15.06 -3.12
N LEU A 152 17.04 13.74 -3.35
CA LEU A 152 18.13 12.83 -2.99
C LEU A 152 19.39 13.09 -3.81
N VAL A 153 19.24 13.31 -5.12
CA VAL A 153 20.37 13.64 -6.00
C VAL A 153 21.02 14.96 -5.57
N GLN A 154 20.22 16.01 -5.33
CA GLN A 154 20.72 17.31 -4.88
C GLN A 154 21.44 17.31 -3.52
N LYS A 155 21.20 16.31 -2.68
CA LYS A 155 21.88 16.15 -1.38
C LYS A 155 23.14 15.31 -1.46
N ALA A 156 23.34 14.59 -2.56
CA ALA A 156 24.51 13.76 -2.80
C ALA A 156 25.65 14.56 -3.46
N ASP A 157 25.32 15.71 -4.06
CA ASP A 157 26.25 16.74 -4.55
C ASP A 157 26.66 17.71 -3.43
#